data_AF-A0A3A8N5K7-F1
#
_entry.id   AF-A0A3A8N5K7-F1
#
_cell.length_a   1.000
_cell.length_b   1.000
_cell.length_c   1.000
_cell.angle_alpha   90.00
_cell.angle_beta   90.00
_cell.angle_gamma   90.00
#
_symmetry.space_group_name_H-M   'P 1'
#
loop_
_entity.id
_entity.type
_entity.pdbx_description
1 polymer ?
#
loop_
_entity_poly.entity_id
_entity_poly.type
_entity_poly.pdbx_seq_one_letter_code
_entity_poly.pdbx_strand_id
1 'polypeptide(L)'
;VPSRALPSAQPPAAKDPVPRVAVELLGGTAGGFVGGTVLGSFGYLLGSATVGCDECLVVAVAGTAAGALIGIPVGTYAGGRLMKGRGTLGATVAGSMVGWGATLLGLSLANSGGGDAPAAVNIALFVLPMVGASVGFELSHANTLQQEAAQAQARTSGVRLLPVATYSDKGPRLALLGSF
;
A
#
# COMPACT_ATOMS: atom_id res chain seq x y z
N VAL A 1 -40.36 -9.36 -32.49
CA VAL A 1 -39.88 -8.06 -31.95
C VAL A 1 -38.48 -8.30 -31.38
N PRO A 2 -37.39 -7.84 -32.01
CA PRO A 2 -36.06 -8.04 -31.45
C PRO A 2 -35.82 -7.04 -30.31
N SER A 3 -35.41 -7.58 -29.17
CA SER A 3 -35.06 -6.87 -27.94
C SER A 3 -33.86 -5.95 -28.16
N ARG A 4 -34.10 -4.64 -28.06
CA ARG A 4 -33.09 -3.58 -28.04
C ARG A 4 -32.14 -3.83 -26.87
N ALA A 5 -30.89 -4.18 -27.17
CA ALA A 5 -29.82 -4.19 -26.17
C ALA A 5 -29.68 -2.77 -25.59
N LEU A 6 -29.87 -2.64 -24.28
CA LEU A 6 -29.71 -1.36 -23.59
C LEU A 6 -28.25 -0.90 -23.68
N PRO A 7 -27.99 0.40 -23.86
CA PRO A 7 -26.65 0.94 -24.01
C PRO A 7 -25.81 0.68 -22.76
N SER A 8 -24.60 0.20 -23.02
CA SER A 8 -23.47 -0.01 -22.11
C SER A 8 -23.46 0.90 -20.89
N ALA A 9 -23.43 0.31 -19.70
CA ALA A 9 -23.07 0.99 -18.47
C ALA A 9 -21.70 1.66 -18.66
N GLN A 10 -21.73 2.99 -18.82
CA GLN A 10 -20.54 3.80 -18.95
C GLN A 10 -19.76 3.65 -17.64
N PRO A 11 -18.47 3.23 -17.68
CA PRO A 11 -17.66 3.15 -16.47
C PRO A 11 -17.69 4.52 -15.76
N PRO A 12 -17.85 4.58 -14.43
CA PRO A 12 -17.77 5.85 -13.72
C PRO A 12 -16.45 6.53 -14.08
N ALA A 13 -16.50 7.85 -14.32
CA ALA A 13 -15.32 8.63 -14.65
C ALA A 13 -14.21 8.33 -13.63
N ALA A 14 -13.08 7.82 -14.12
CA ALA A 14 -11.92 7.54 -13.29
C ALA A 14 -11.53 8.84 -12.58
N LYS A 15 -11.78 8.91 -11.28
CA LYS A 15 -11.39 10.07 -10.48
C LYS A 15 -9.87 10.18 -10.54
N ASP A 16 -9.38 11.35 -10.93
CA ASP A 16 -7.94 11.60 -11.09
C ASP A 16 -7.19 11.15 -9.82
N PRO A 17 -6.23 10.21 -9.92
CA PRO A 17 -5.47 9.72 -8.78
C PRO A 17 -4.43 10.73 -8.28
N VAL A 18 -4.04 11.72 -9.10
CA VAL A 18 -2.92 12.64 -8.80
C VAL A 18 -3.05 13.34 -7.44
N PRO A 19 -4.20 13.90 -7.03
CA PRO A 19 -4.34 14.53 -5.71
C PRO A 19 -4.14 13.55 -4.56
N ARG A 20 -4.52 12.28 -4.73
CA ARG A 20 -4.36 11.26 -3.69
C ARG A 20 -2.91 10.82 -3.58
N VAL A 21 -2.25 10.55 -4.71
CA VAL A 21 -0.82 10.20 -4.73
C VAL A 21 0.02 11.31 -4.10
N ALA A 22 -0.33 12.58 -4.32
CA ALA A 22 0.35 13.69 -3.65
C ALA A 22 0.20 13.62 -2.12
N VAL A 23 -0.99 13.32 -1.60
CA VAL A 23 -1.24 13.17 -0.15
C VAL A 23 -0.56 11.92 0.41
N GLU A 24 -0.47 10.84 -0.37
CA GLU A 24 0.28 9.62 -0.02
C GLU A 24 1.79 9.88 0.12
N LEU A 25 2.37 10.64 -0.82
CA LEU A 25 3.78 11.04 -0.78
C LEU A 25 4.05 11.98 0.39
N LEU A 26 3.20 13.00 0.59
CA LEU A 26 3.32 13.92 1.73
C LEU A 26 3.16 13.17 3.05
N GLY A 27 2.19 12.26 3.13
CA GLY A 27 1.95 11.40 4.29
C GLY A 27 3.16 10.52 4.58
N GLY A 28 3.74 9.87 3.56
CA GLY A 28 4.95 9.06 3.70
C GLY A 28 6.16 9.87 4.16
N THR A 29 6.31 11.09 3.65
CA THR A 29 7.41 11.98 4.04
C THR A 29 7.26 12.43 5.49
N ALA A 30 6.05 12.88 5.88
CA ALA A 30 5.74 13.28 7.24
C ALA A 30 5.86 12.10 8.23
N GLY A 31 5.34 10.93 7.85
CA GLY A 31 5.44 9.71 8.65
C GLY A 31 6.89 9.26 8.83
N GLY A 32 7.70 9.28 7.77
CA GLY A 32 9.13 8.99 7.82
C GLY A 32 9.88 9.96 8.73
N PHE A 33 9.60 11.26 8.62
CA PHE A 33 10.23 12.28 9.47
C PHE A 33 9.86 12.12 10.95
N VAL A 34 8.56 11.96 11.25
CA VAL A 34 8.09 11.77 12.63
C VAL A 34 8.62 10.46 13.20
N GLY A 35 8.48 9.35 12.48
CA GLY A 35 8.97 8.04 12.90
C GLY A 35 10.47 8.03 13.13
N GLY A 36 11.23 8.57 12.17
CA GLY A 36 12.69 8.69 12.26
C GLY A 36 13.13 9.56 13.43
N THR A 37 12.48 10.70 13.66
CA THR A 37 12.81 11.59 14.78
C THR A 37 12.53 10.94 16.13
N VAL A 38 11.37 10.28 16.27
CA VAL A 38 10.99 9.61 17.52
C VAL A 38 11.96 8.48 17.83
N LEU A 39 12.15 7.52 16.91
CA LEU A 39 13.02 6.38 17.16
C LEU A 39 14.50 6.74 17.16
N GLY A 40 14.91 7.79 16.43
CA GLY A 40 16.26 8.35 16.52
C GLY A 40 16.53 8.97 17.89
N SER A 41 15.57 9.72 18.45
CA SER A 41 15.69 10.27 19.80
C SER A 41 15.76 9.17 20.85
N PHE A 42 14.91 8.14 20.74
CA PHE A 42 15.00 6.96 21.61
C PHE A 42 16.34 6.23 21.45
N GLY A 43 16.83 6.08 20.21
CA GLY A 43 18.14 5.50 19.93
C GLY A 43 19.28 6.29 20.57
N TYR A 44 19.21 7.63 20.54
CA TYR A 44 20.18 8.49 21.21
C TYR A 44 20.15 8.33 22.73
N LEU A 45 18.96 8.33 23.33
CA LEU A 45 18.80 8.15 24.78
C LEU A 45 19.27 6.76 25.25
N LEU A 46 18.96 5.71 24.48
CA LEU A 46 19.42 4.35 24.75
C LEU A 46 20.94 4.23 24.54
N GLY A 47 21.48 4.79 23.46
CA GLY A 47 22.89 4.76 23.15
C GLY A 47 23.73 5.48 24.20
N SER A 48 23.31 6.69 24.60
CA SER A 48 23.98 7.46 25.66
C SER A 48 23.98 6.73 27.00
N ALA A 49 22.94 5.93 27.30
CA ALA A 49 22.85 5.14 28.52
C ALA A 49 23.63 3.82 28.50
N THR A 50 23.90 3.24 27.32
CA THR A 50 24.44 1.87 27.19
C THR A 50 25.86 1.79 26.64
N VAL A 51 26.19 2.59 25.62
CA VAL A 51 27.47 2.55 24.91
C VAL A 51 28.29 3.82 25.06
N GLY A 52 27.75 4.85 25.72
CA GLY A 52 28.41 6.14 25.92
C GLY A 52 28.25 7.09 24.72
N CYS A 53 28.70 8.34 24.89
CA CYS A 53 28.48 9.40 23.92
C CYS A 53 29.26 9.25 22.59
N ASP A 54 30.32 8.45 22.57
CA ASP A 54 31.10 8.23 21.34
C ASP A 54 30.32 7.38 20.33
N GLU A 55 29.52 6.42 20.80
CA GLU A 55 28.80 5.47 19.95
C GLU A 55 27.28 5.69 19.94
N CYS A 56 26.76 6.62 20.76
CA CYS A 56 25.32 6.89 20.82
C CYS A 56 24.75 7.41 19.50
N LEU A 57 25.59 8.03 18.67
CA LEU A 57 25.19 8.52 17.35
C LEU A 57 24.88 7.35 16.39
N VAL A 58 25.62 6.25 16.47
CA VAL A 58 25.35 5.04 15.66
C VAL A 58 23.99 4.47 16.03
N VAL A 59 23.69 4.37 17.33
CA VAL A 59 22.39 3.89 17.83
C VAL A 59 21.26 4.85 17.43
N ALA A 60 21.50 6.16 17.47
CA ALA A 60 20.54 7.17 17.01
C ALA A 60 20.27 7.08 15.50
N VAL A 61 21.28 6.85 14.67
CA VAL A 61 21.14 6.67 13.22
C VAL A 61 20.38 5.39 12.91
N ALA A 62 20.70 4.29 13.58
CA ALA A 62 19.96 3.03 13.45
C ALA A 62 18.49 3.20 13.87
N GLY A 63 18.23 3.90 14.97
CA GLY A 63 16.88 4.26 15.42
C GLY A 63 16.14 5.12 14.39
N THR A 64 16.83 6.10 13.79
CA THR A 64 16.25 6.97 12.75
C THR A 64 15.87 6.14 11.51
N ALA A 65 16.74 5.24 11.07
CA ALA A 65 16.48 4.36 9.94
C ALA A 65 15.29 3.42 10.23
N ALA A 66 15.26 2.80 11.41
CA ALA A 66 14.14 1.96 11.85
C ALA A 66 12.82 2.76 11.91
N GLY A 67 12.88 4.00 12.39
CA GLY A 67 11.74 4.89 12.44
C GLY A 67 11.24 5.32 11.06
N ALA A 68 12.12 5.56 10.11
CA ALA A 68 11.75 5.84 8.73
C ALA A 68 11.16 4.60 8.04
N LEU A 69 11.72 3.41 8.28
CA LEU A 69 11.22 2.13 7.75
C LEU A 69 9.76 1.85 8.15
N ILE A 70 9.36 2.23 9.36
CA ILE A 70 7.99 2.09 9.86
C ILE A 70 7.14 3.30 9.47
N GLY A 71 7.67 4.50 9.66
CA GLY A 71 6.97 5.76 9.52
C GLY A 71 6.51 6.04 8.10
N ILE A 72 7.35 5.75 7.10
CA ILE A 72 7.02 5.97 5.68
C ILE A 72 5.76 5.19 5.26
N PRO A 73 5.70 3.85 5.36
CA PRO A 73 4.53 3.11 4.92
C PRO A 73 3.28 3.43 5.75
N VAL A 74 3.41 3.69 7.06
CA VAL A 74 2.27 4.11 7.91
C VAL A 74 1.73 5.46 7.47
N GLY A 75 2.61 6.43 7.23
CA GLY A 75 2.25 7.77 6.77
C GLY A 75 1.61 7.76 5.39
N THR A 76 2.18 7.00 4.44
CA THR A 76 1.62 6.82 3.10
C THR A 76 0.24 6.16 3.17
N TYR A 77 0.09 5.08 3.94
CA TYR A 77 -1.18 4.40 4.13
C TYR A 77 -2.25 5.33 4.74
N ALA A 78 -1.89 6.10 5.77
CA ALA A 78 -2.78 7.07 6.37
C ALA A 78 -3.20 8.16 5.36
N GLY A 79 -2.26 8.70 4.58
CA GLY A 79 -2.53 9.67 3.53
C GLY A 79 -3.50 9.15 2.46
N GLY A 80 -3.24 7.94 1.95
CA GLY A 80 -4.13 7.29 0.98
C GLY A 80 -5.53 7.02 1.54
N ARG A 81 -5.63 6.62 2.81
CA ARG A 81 -6.91 6.42 3.51
C ARG A 81 -7.71 7.72 3.68
N LEU A 82 -7.05 8.83 4.01
CA LEU A 82 -7.71 10.15 4.12
C LEU A 82 -8.37 10.56 2.80
N MET A 83 -7.79 10.17 1.67
CA MET A 83 -8.32 10.42 0.32
C MET A 83 -9.26 9.31 -0.18
N LYS A 84 -9.86 8.53 0.73
CA LYS A 84 -10.78 7.41 0.44
C LYS A 84 -10.15 6.28 -0.39
N GLY A 85 -8.82 6.19 -0.41
CA GLY A 85 -8.11 5.06 -0.98
C GLY A 85 -8.41 3.77 -0.22
N ARG A 86 -8.34 2.65 -0.93
CA ARG A 86 -8.60 1.30 -0.39
C ARG A 86 -7.40 0.37 -0.44
N GLY A 87 -6.21 0.93 -0.61
CA GLY A 87 -4.97 0.18 -0.54
C GLY A 87 -4.78 -0.47 0.84
N THR A 88 -3.99 -1.53 0.88
CA THR A 88 -3.71 -2.28 2.11
C THR A 88 -2.34 -1.91 2.65
N LEU A 89 -2.21 -1.82 3.98
CA LEU A 89 -0.94 -1.49 4.63
C LEU A 89 0.16 -2.49 4.28
N GLY A 90 -0.16 -3.78 4.14
CA GLY A 90 0.81 -4.81 3.77
C GLY A 90 1.43 -4.57 2.38
N ALA A 91 0.64 -4.17 1.40
CA ALA A 91 1.15 -3.83 0.07
C ALA A 91 1.99 -2.54 0.09
N THR A 92 1.58 -1.54 0.89
CA THR A 92 2.35 -0.31 1.11
C THR A 92 3.71 -0.60 1.75
N VAL A 93 3.77 -1.47 2.77
CA VAL A 93 5.03 -1.91 3.40
C VAL A 93 5.90 -2.65 2.39
N ALA A 94 5.35 -3.61 1.64
CA ALA A 94 6.10 -4.36 0.64
C ALA A 94 6.70 -3.43 -0.44
N GLY A 95 5.90 -2.48 -0.95
CA GLY A 95 6.36 -1.47 -1.88
C GLY A 95 7.46 -0.56 -1.29
N SER A 96 7.32 -0.16 -0.03
CA SER A 96 8.34 0.63 0.67
C SER A 96 9.66 -0.13 0.83
N MET A 97 9.61 -1.43 1.16
CA MET A 97 10.81 -2.27 1.24
C MET A 97 11.53 -2.39 -0.10
N VAL A 98 10.79 -2.51 -1.21
CA VAL A 98 11.38 -2.46 -2.55
C VAL A 98 12.07 -1.11 -2.81
N GLY A 99 11.43 -0.01 -2.42
CA GLY A 99 12.02 1.33 -2.53
C GLY A 99 13.26 1.53 -1.67
N TRP A 100 13.32 0.95 -0.47
CA TRP A 100 14.52 0.90 0.36
C TRP A 100 15.63 0.08 -0.29
N GLY A 101 15.31 -1.08 -0.86
CA GLY A 101 16.26 -1.88 -1.64
C GLY A 101 16.84 -1.08 -2.82
N ALA A 102 15.98 -0.34 -3.54
CA ALA A 102 16.41 0.53 -4.64
C ALA A 102 17.28 1.70 -4.15
N THR A 103 16.97 2.27 -2.98
CA THR A 103 17.78 3.33 -2.35
C THR A 103 19.18 2.82 -2.02
N LEU A 104 19.29 1.67 -1.35
CA LEU A 104 20.56 1.07 -0.97
C LEU A 104 21.39 0.67 -2.19
N LEU A 105 20.75 0.10 -3.21
CA LEU A 105 21.40 -0.22 -4.47
C LEU A 105 21.89 1.05 -5.18
N GLY A 106 21.05 2.08 -5.25
CA GLY A 106 21.38 3.37 -5.86
C GLY A 106 22.56 4.05 -5.16
N LEU A 107 22.56 4.07 -3.83
CA LEU A 107 23.66 4.62 -3.02
C LEU A 107 24.95 3.83 -3.25
N SER A 108 24.87 2.50 -3.29
CA SER A 108 26.05 1.64 -3.53
C SER A 108 26.65 1.91 -4.92
N LEU A 109 25.81 1.98 -5.95
CA LEU A 109 26.25 2.26 -7.31
C LEU A 109 26.84 3.67 -7.44
N ALA A 110 26.15 4.68 -6.88
CA ALA A 110 26.56 6.08 -6.96
C ALA A 110 27.91 6.35 -6.29
N ASN A 111 28.26 5.61 -5.23
CA ASN A 111 29.50 5.83 -4.46
C ASN A 111 30.58 4.76 -4.71
N SER A 112 30.35 3.80 -5.62
CA SER A 112 31.31 2.74 -5.97
C SER A 112 32.53 3.22 -6.79
N GLY A 113 32.46 4.41 -7.38
CA GLY A 113 33.44 4.91 -8.37
C GLY A 113 34.68 5.61 -7.79
N GLY A 114 34.91 5.54 -6.48
CA GLY A 114 36.05 6.19 -5.81
C GLY A 114 35.92 7.71 -5.62
N GLY A 115 34.83 8.31 -6.09
CA GLY A 115 34.42 9.68 -5.75
C GLY A 115 33.03 9.65 -5.11
N ASP A 116 32.88 10.41 -4.02
CA ASP A 116 31.57 10.55 -3.37
C ASP A 116 30.58 11.21 -4.32
N ALA A 117 29.39 10.60 -4.46
CA ALA A 117 28.32 11.23 -5.21
C ALA A 117 27.91 12.55 -4.53
N PRO A 118 27.48 13.57 -5.29
CA PRO A 118 26.98 14.81 -4.70
C PRO A 118 25.91 14.53 -3.65
N ALA A 119 25.96 15.21 -2.50
CA ALA A 119 25.01 15.00 -1.41
C ALA A 119 23.55 15.09 -1.87
N ALA A 120 23.25 15.96 -2.84
CA ALA A 120 21.94 16.08 -3.45
C ALA A 120 21.44 14.79 -4.11
N VAL A 121 22.32 14.02 -4.76
CA VAL A 121 21.99 12.72 -5.37
C VAL A 121 21.66 11.70 -4.28
N ASN A 122 22.50 11.62 -3.24
CA ASN A 122 22.28 10.71 -2.12
C ASN A 122 20.96 11.03 -1.40
N ILE A 123 20.64 12.31 -1.19
CA ILE A 123 19.37 12.75 -0.59
C ILE A 123 18.18 12.42 -1.49
N ALA A 124 18.30 12.64 -2.80
CA ALA A 124 17.22 12.36 -3.75
C ALA A 124 16.84 10.88 -3.79
N LEU A 125 17.78 9.96 -3.57
CA LEU A 125 17.50 8.52 -3.54
C LEU A 125 16.56 8.13 -2.38
N PHE A 126 16.52 8.89 -1.29
CA PHE A 126 15.60 8.64 -0.17
C PHE A 126 14.13 8.93 -0.50
N VAL A 127 13.80 9.42 -1.71
CA VAL A 127 12.40 9.52 -2.17
C VAL A 127 11.85 8.16 -2.62
N LEU A 128 12.72 7.22 -3.01
CA LEU A 128 12.32 5.92 -3.55
C LEU A 128 11.45 5.08 -2.60
N PRO A 129 11.68 5.03 -1.27
CA PRO A 129 10.81 4.32 -0.35
C PRO A 129 9.39 4.88 -0.29
N MET A 130 9.21 6.20 -0.46
CA MET A 130 7.89 6.85 -0.49
C MET A 130 7.16 6.53 -1.80
N VAL A 131 7.89 6.55 -2.92
CA VAL A 131 7.35 6.17 -4.24
C VAL A 131 6.94 4.70 -4.23
N GLY A 132 7.81 3.81 -3.74
CA GLY A 132 7.51 2.39 -3.60
C GLY A 132 6.29 2.14 -2.72
N ALA A 133 6.18 2.82 -1.57
CA ALA A 133 5.03 2.73 -0.68
C ALA A 133 3.72 3.14 -1.38
N SER A 134 3.75 4.24 -2.12
CA SER A 134 2.57 4.78 -2.83
C SER A 134 2.14 3.84 -3.95
N VAL A 135 3.11 3.32 -4.73
CA VAL A 135 2.83 2.30 -5.77
C VAL A 135 2.20 1.05 -5.15
N GLY A 136 2.72 0.55 -4.03
CA GLY A 136 2.13 -0.59 -3.32
C GLY A 136 0.69 -0.32 -2.85
N PHE A 137 0.42 0.88 -2.34
CA PHE A 137 -0.92 1.30 -1.94
C PHE A 137 -1.88 1.37 -3.14
N GLU A 138 -1.50 2.02 -4.23
CA GLU A 138 -2.36 2.20 -5.41
C GLU A 138 -2.60 0.88 -6.16
N LEU A 139 -1.60 0.00 -6.27
CA LEU A 139 -1.79 -1.33 -6.87
C LEU A 139 -2.79 -2.17 -6.07
N SER A 140 -2.70 -2.15 -4.73
CA SER A 140 -3.67 -2.85 -3.88
C SER A 140 -5.05 -2.18 -3.88
N HIS A 141 -5.12 -0.86 -4.04
CA HIS A 141 -6.37 -0.13 -4.22
C HIS A 141 -7.08 -0.55 -5.53
N ALA A 142 -6.34 -0.58 -6.64
CA ALA A 142 -6.88 -0.98 -7.94
C ALA A 142 -7.38 -2.43 -7.94
N ASN A 143 -6.62 -3.35 -7.35
CA ASN A 143 -7.03 -4.74 -7.21
C ASN A 143 -8.32 -4.88 -6.38
N THR A 144 -8.43 -4.11 -5.29
CA THR A 144 -9.65 -4.09 -4.46
C THR A 144 -10.87 -3.62 -5.27
N LEU A 145 -10.73 -2.55 -6.06
CA LEU A 145 -11.83 -2.06 -6.91
C LEU A 145 -12.23 -3.08 -7.99
N GLN A 146 -11.26 -3.77 -8.60
CA GLN A 146 -11.53 -4.82 -9.58
C GLN A 146 -12.31 -5.99 -8.97
N GLN A 147 -11.92 -6.44 -7.77
CA GLN A 147 -12.62 -7.50 -7.06
C GLN A 147 -14.06 -7.12 -6.73
N GLU A 148 -14.31 -5.87 -6.34
CA GLU A 148 -15.67 -5.39 -6.06
C GLU A 148 -16.55 -5.29 -7.29
N ALA A 149 -15.99 -4.84 -8.41
CA ALA A 149 -16.69 -4.82 -9.70
C ALA A 149 -17.07 -6.25 -10.12
N ALA A 150 -16.14 -7.21 -9.99
CA ALA A 150 -16.40 -8.61 -10.29
C ALA A 150 -17.49 -9.22 -9.38
N GLN A 151 -17.48 -8.92 -8.08
CA GLN A 151 -18.50 -9.37 -7.13
C GLN A 151 -19.86 -8.74 -7.39
N ALA A 152 -19.91 -7.44 -7.72
CA ALA A 152 -21.15 -6.75 -8.08
C ALA A 152 -21.76 -7.37 -9.34
N GLN A 153 -20.93 -7.64 -10.36
CA GLN A 153 -21.37 -8.26 -11.60
C GLN A 153 -21.88 -9.70 -11.40
N ALA A 154 -21.25 -10.47 -10.51
CA ALA A 154 -21.73 -11.80 -10.12
C ALA A 154 -23.09 -11.77 -9.40
N ARG A 155 -23.40 -10.70 -8.66
CA ARG A 155 -24.73 -10.52 -8.03
C ARG A 155 -25.81 -10.10 -9.02
N THR A 156 -25.47 -9.35 -10.06
CA THR A 156 -26.43 -8.87 -11.07
C THR A 156 -26.64 -9.86 -12.23
N SER A 157 -25.66 -10.71 -12.54
CA SER A 157 -25.78 -11.79 -13.53
C SER A 157 -26.54 -12.98 -12.91
N GLY A 158 -27.85 -12.79 -12.70
CA GLY A 158 -28.73 -13.76 -12.08
C GLY A 158 -29.01 -14.99 -12.94
N VAL A 159 -28.12 -15.96 -12.92
CA VAL A 159 -28.48 -17.38 -13.01
C VAL A 159 -28.01 -18.04 -11.73
N ARG A 160 -28.94 -18.21 -10.79
CA ARG A 160 -28.67 -18.82 -9.48
C ARG A 160 -28.81 -20.33 -9.61
N LEU A 161 -27.70 -21.03 -9.79
CA LEU A 161 -27.67 -22.49 -9.69
C LEU A 161 -27.87 -22.87 -8.23
N LEU A 162 -29.05 -23.43 -7.93
CA LEU A 162 -29.39 -23.96 -6.61
C LEU A 162 -29.12 -25.48 -6.64
N PRO A 163 -28.29 -26.02 -5.72
CA PRO A 163 -28.11 -27.47 -5.64
C PRO A 163 -29.44 -28.12 -5.27
N VAL A 164 -30.01 -28.91 -6.18
CA VAL A 164 -31.21 -29.71 -5.95
C VAL A 164 -30.76 -31.12 -5.63
N ALA A 165 -31.21 -31.67 -4.50
CA ALA A 165 -30.82 -33.01 -4.11
C ALA A 165 -31.72 -34.09 -4.72
N THR A 166 -33.01 -33.80 -4.90
CA THR A 166 -33.96 -34.72 -5.55
C THR A 166 -34.99 -33.97 -6.41
N TYR A 167 -35.48 -34.63 -7.46
CA TYR A 167 -36.59 -34.16 -8.29
C TYR A 167 -37.83 -35.01 -8.00
N SER A 168 -39.00 -34.38 -7.86
CA SER A 168 -40.29 -35.07 -7.71
C SER A 168 -41.28 -34.55 -8.74
N ASP A 169 -42.42 -35.22 -8.92
CA ASP A 169 -43.50 -34.81 -9.81
C ASP A 169 -44.10 -33.43 -9.44
N LYS A 170 -43.84 -32.95 -8.22
CA LYS A 170 -44.24 -31.62 -7.72
C LYS A 170 -43.11 -30.57 -7.82
N GLY A 171 -41.96 -30.93 -8.39
CA GLY A 171 -40.81 -30.05 -8.57
C GLY A 171 -39.54 -30.44 -7.76
N PRO A 172 -38.48 -29.63 -7.89
CA PRO A 172 -37.18 -29.85 -7.24
C PRO A 172 -37.24 -29.66 -5.72
N ARG A 173 -36.56 -30.53 -4.96
CA ARG A 173 -36.46 -30.46 -3.49
C ARG A 173 -35.00 -30.42 -3.01
N LEU A 174 -34.75 -29.62 -1.97
CA LEU A 174 -33.51 -29.62 -1.20
C LEU A 174 -33.60 -30.70 -0.12
N ALA A 175 -32.60 -31.59 -0.05
CA ALA A 175 -32.65 -32.80 0.76
C ALA A 175 -32.75 -32.58 2.28
N LEU A 176 -32.64 -31.35 2.79
CA LEU A 176 -32.53 -31.15 4.22
C LEU A 176 -33.44 -30.13 4.90
N LEU A 177 -34.22 -29.24 4.25
CA LEU A 177 -35.06 -28.30 5.05
C LEU A 177 -36.24 -27.53 4.37
N GLY A 178 -36.77 -27.92 3.20
CA GLY A 178 -38.05 -27.33 2.74
C GLY A 178 -38.30 -27.32 1.24
N SER A 179 -39.58 -27.21 0.89
CA SER A 179 -40.06 -26.91 -0.47
C SER A 179 -40.11 -25.40 -0.71
N PHE A 180 -40.05 -24.98 -1.97
CA PHE A 180 -40.38 -23.61 -2.38
C PHE A 180 -41.86 -23.31 -2.18
#